data_AF-A0AA88Y7C0-F1
#
_entry.id   AF-A0AA88Y7C0-F1
#
_cell.length_a   1.000
_cell.length_b   1.000
_cell.length_c   1.000
_cell.angle_alpha   90.00
_cell.angle_beta   90.00
_cell.angle_gamma   90.00
#
_symmetry.space_group_name_H-M   'P 1'
#
loop_
_entity.id
_entity.type
_entity.pdbx_description
1 polymer ?
#
loop_
_entity_poly.entity_id
_entity_poly.type
_entity_poly.pdbx_seq_one_letter_code
_entity_poly.pdbx_strand_id
1 'polypeptide(L)'
;MKYLRNLSKMINTRFDAVDAQISDLEQLVQWSSVQAPYLTIALKIRAVSRVYQTIYTVPISDIQSQKSLFITNYESDYQNSGYKLFLGFVQDLGPFGGKLLDSAMTFYKNDRPKIRSLMIAMTKLLFMASQLELAYYSAKGISGSLIDSHKSQWEDRFKQVAQRISTVDQEVASKWKTQYQLDIDRFALDNRRFNYSYLSNNLYEKLSTKYFWRDWLVIVSDHVYGLNDRSQVCGGYAQTKYGKDIIVTSVLKTKRTIEKRNAEIMAKSLTQTCKTTSHKRCFQCNARPNPNGNYPAVLTDRCCVPEKNSKDAGTIYNWFNPNVRDTCTTYDSVGIIKYKNVAYSARRRNNTLTMDCDHGWCTYKGDNTQIYPEFERLYVYDIGLCKYRAHFFG
;
A
#
# COMPACT_ATOMS: atom_id res chain seq x y z
N MET A 1 -36.55 -22.29 5.90
CA MET A 1 -36.58 -21.77 4.50
C MET A 1 -36.64 -20.25 4.42
N LYS A 2 -37.70 -19.56 4.87
CA LYS A 2 -37.81 -18.08 4.80
C LYS A 2 -36.63 -17.34 5.49
N TYR A 3 -36.18 -17.83 6.64
CA TYR A 3 -34.97 -17.35 7.34
C TYR A 3 -33.69 -17.47 6.49
N LEU A 4 -33.44 -18.65 5.90
CA LEU A 4 -32.25 -18.91 5.07
C LEU A 4 -32.25 -18.05 3.79
N ARG A 5 -33.42 -17.80 3.20
CA ARG A 5 -33.57 -16.87 2.08
C ARG A 5 -33.14 -15.44 2.45
N ASN A 6 -33.61 -14.93 3.58
CA ASN A 6 -33.28 -13.58 4.03
C ASN A 6 -31.80 -13.45 4.38
N LEU A 7 -31.22 -14.48 5.00
CA LEU A 7 -29.78 -14.55 5.27
C LEU A 7 -28.97 -14.57 3.97
N SER A 8 -29.39 -15.36 2.97
CA SER A 8 -28.73 -15.42 1.65
C SER A 8 -28.76 -14.07 0.94
N LYS A 9 -29.91 -13.39 0.92
CA LYS A 9 -30.03 -12.04 0.37
C LYS A 9 -29.11 -11.05 1.09
N MET A 10 -29.14 -11.00 2.42
CA MET A 10 -28.32 -10.09 3.21
C MET A 10 -26.82 -10.32 2.97
N ILE A 11 -26.40 -11.58 2.90
CA ILE A 11 -25.01 -11.94 2.61
C ILE A 11 -24.65 -11.48 1.20
N ASN A 12 -25.43 -11.82 0.18
CA ASN A 12 -25.16 -11.35 -1.19
C ASN A 12 -25.05 -9.82 -1.23
N THR A 13 -26.01 -9.08 -0.66
CA THR A 13 -25.93 -7.62 -0.58
C THR A 13 -24.66 -7.09 0.12
N ARG A 14 -24.22 -7.74 1.21
CA ARG A 14 -22.97 -7.36 1.90
C ARG A 14 -21.71 -7.74 1.11
N PHE A 15 -21.82 -8.65 0.15
CA PHE A 15 -20.72 -9.14 -0.67
C PHE A 15 -20.91 -8.85 -2.18
N ASP A 16 -21.86 -8.01 -2.60
CA ASP A 16 -22.14 -7.71 -4.01
C ASP A 16 -20.96 -6.95 -4.65
N ALA A 17 -20.24 -6.14 -3.87
CA ALA A 17 -18.97 -5.51 -4.28
C ALA A 17 -17.80 -6.52 -4.48
N VAL A 18 -18.00 -7.80 -4.13
CA VAL A 18 -16.97 -8.86 -4.19
C VAL A 18 -17.13 -9.74 -5.44
N ASP A 19 -18.25 -9.65 -6.18
CA ASP A 19 -18.43 -10.46 -7.39
C ASP A 19 -17.46 -10.07 -8.52
N ALA A 20 -17.01 -8.81 -8.58
CA ALA A 20 -15.89 -8.41 -9.44
C ALA A 20 -14.55 -9.06 -9.00
N GLN A 21 -14.33 -9.23 -7.70
CA GLN A 21 -13.12 -9.86 -7.15
C GLN A 21 -13.09 -11.39 -7.34
N ILE A 22 -14.27 -11.96 -7.58
CA ILE A 22 -14.46 -13.35 -7.99
C ILE A 22 -14.19 -13.51 -9.51
N SER A 23 -14.54 -12.52 -10.31
CA SER A 23 -14.09 -12.47 -11.71
C SER A 23 -12.58 -12.29 -11.78
N ASP A 24 -11.96 -11.58 -10.82
CA ASP A 24 -10.50 -11.60 -10.66
C ASP A 24 -9.99 -13.02 -10.35
N LEU A 25 -10.65 -13.81 -9.48
CA LEU A 25 -10.39 -15.27 -9.32
C LEU A 25 -10.42 -16.03 -10.64
N GLU A 26 -11.28 -15.64 -11.59
CA GLU A 26 -11.36 -16.22 -12.93
C GLU A 26 -10.30 -15.63 -13.88
N GLN A 27 -9.84 -14.39 -13.69
CA GLN A 27 -8.76 -13.74 -14.43
C GLN A 27 -7.35 -14.15 -13.94
N LEU A 28 -7.27 -14.86 -12.80
CA LEU A 28 -6.05 -15.33 -12.15
C LEU A 28 -5.44 -16.62 -12.74
N VAL A 29 -5.79 -16.94 -13.98
CA VAL A 29 -5.43 -18.12 -14.79
C VAL A 29 -3.91 -18.35 -15.01
N GLN A 30 -3.03 -17.59 -14.35
CA GLN A 30 -1.59 -17.86 -14.30
C GLN A 30 -1.10 -18.58 -13.01
N TRP A 31 -2.00 -19.23 -12.23
CA TRP A 31 -1.68 -20.06 -11.04
C TRP A 31 -2.00 -21.55 -11.26
N SER A 32 -1.31 -22.19 -12.20
CA SER A 32 -1.85 -23.36 -12.92
C SER A 32 -1.80 -24.73 -12.23
N SER A 33 -1.53 -24.86 -10.92
CA SER A 33 -1.63 -26.17 -10.24
C SER A 33 -2.45 -26.14 -8.94
N VAL A 34 -2.26 -25.15 -8.09
CA VAL A 34 -2.97 -25.04 -6.81
C VAL A 34 -4.42 -24.56 -7.01
N GLN A 35 -4.71 -23.76 -8.04
CA GLN A 35 -6.00 -23.06 -8.18
C GLN A 35 -7.11 -23.89 -8.84
N ALA A 36 -6.81 -24.71 -9.85
CA ALA A 36 -7.82 -25.47 -10.59
C ALA A 36 -8.76 -26.30 -9.68
N PRO A 37 -8.24 -26.95 -8.61
CA PRO A 37 -9.06 -27.52 -7.55
C PRO A 37 -10.07 -26.58 -6.89
N TYR A 38 -9.61 -25.42 -6.41
CA TYR A 38 -10.45 -24.47 -5.68
C TYR A 38 -11.45 -23.79 -6.61
N LEU A 39 -11.08 -23.55 -7.87
CA LEU A 39 -12.01 -23.06 -8.88
C LEU A 39 -13.13 -24.08 -9.12
N THR A 40 -12.81 -25.36 -9.25
CA THR A 40 -13.81 -26.43 -9.40
C THR A 40 -14.76 -26.47 -8.21
N ILE A 41 -14.23 -26.39 -7.00
CA ILE A 41 -15.01 -26.32 -5.75
C ILE A 41 -15.92 -25.08 -5.75
N ALA A 42 -15.40 -23.90 -6.11
CA ALA A 42 -16.16 -22.66 -6.16
C ALA A 42 -17.31 -22.74 -7.19
N LEU A 43 -17.04 -23.29 -8.37
CA LEU A 43 -18.05 -23.49 -9.41
C LEU A 43 -19.17 -24.43 -8.96
N LYS A 44 -18.83 -25.53 -8.27
CA LYS A 44 -19.81 -26.46 -7.68
C LYS A 44 -20.70 -25.79 -6.64
N ILE A 45 -20.11 -25.03 -5.70
CA ILE A 45 -20.86 -24.27 -4.69
C ILE A 45 -21.84 -23.30 -5.39
N ARG A 46 -21.38 -22.56 -6.40
CA ARG A 46 -22.23 -21.60 -7.14
C ARG A 46 -23.33 -22.27 -7.93
N ALA A 47 -23.03 -23.36 -8.63
CA ALA A 47 -24.01 -24.10 -9.42
C ALA A 47 -25.18 -24.55 -8.54
N VAL A 48 -24.88 -25.21 -7.42
CA VAL A 48 -25.91 -25.67 -6.47
C VAL A 48 -26.62 -24.50 -5.78
N SER A 49 -25.90 -23.41 -5.49
CA SER A 49 -26.50 -22.17 -4.95
C SER A 49 -27.53 -21.55 -5.89
N ARG A 50 -27.27 -21.52 -7.21
CA ARG A 50 -28.24 -21.04 -8.20
C ARG A 50 -29.51 -21.89 -8.20
N VAL A 51 -29.38 -23.22 -8.18
CA VAL A 51 -30.52 -24.15 -8.10
C VAL A 51 -31.30 -23.99 -6.80
N TYR A 52 -30.62 -23.70 -5.69
CA TYR A 52 -31.28 -23.40 -4.42
C TYR A 52 -32.08 -22.08 -4.48
N GLN A 53 -31.50 -21.04 -5.07
CA GLN A 53 -32.14 -19.73 -5.16
C GLN A 53 -33.42 -19.75 -6.00
N THR A 54 -33.49 -20.59 -7.04
CA THR A 54 -34.68 -20.69 -7.90
C THR A 54 -35.90 -21.23 -7.16
N ILE A 55 -35.74 -21.98 -6.05
CA ILE A 55 -36.85 -22.41 -5.18
C ILE A 55 -37.72 -21.20 -4.76
N TYR A 56 -37.12 -20.02 -4.64
CA TYR A 56 -37.78 -18.81 -4.19
C TYR A 56 -38.26 -17.89 -5.30
N THR A 57 -38.06 -18.26 -6.56
CA THR A 57 -38.46 -17.47 -7.74
C THR A 57 -39.50 -18.18 -8.59
N VAL A 58 -39.66 -19.50 -8.46
CA VAL A 58 -40.68 -20.28 -9.18
C VAL A 58 -42.09 -20.11 -8.60
N PRO A 59 -43.16 -20.36 -9.39
CA PRO A 59 -44.53 -20.44 -8.90
C PRO A 59 -44.70 -21.45 -7.75
N ILE A 60 -45.72 -21.25 -6.91
CA ILE A 60 -45.98 -22.11 -5.74
C ILE A 60 -46.17 -23.57 -6.15
N SER A 61 -46.80 -23.82 -7.30
CA SER A 61 -47.00 -25.16 -7.88
C SER A 61 -45.69 -25.90 -8.11
N ASP A 62 -44.60 -25.19 -8.39
CA ASP A 62 -43.34 -25.76 -8.87
C ASP A 62 -42.30 -25.89 -7.75
N ILE A 63 -42.60 -25.37 -6.54
CA ILE A 63 -41.69 -25.38 -5.40
C ILE A 63 -41.20 -26.80 -5.05
N GLN A 64 -42.08 -27.80 -5.12
CA GLN A 64 -41.70 -29.18 -4.76
C GLN A 64 -40.78 -29.80 -5.79
N SER A 65 -41.07 -29.60 -7.08
CA SER A 65 -40.19 -30.02 -8.18
C SER A 65 -38.81 -29.35 -8.05
N GLN A 66 -38.78 -28.05 -7.75
CA GLN A 66 -37.52 -27.31 -7.60
C GLN A 66 -36.72 -27.73 -6.35
N LYS A 67 -37.41 -28.07 -5.25
CA LYS A 67 -36.77 -28.67 -4.06
C LYS A 67 -36.13 -30.02 -4.39
N SER A 68 -36.83 -30.88 -5.11
CA SER A 68 -36.30 -32.18 -5.53
C SER A 68 -35.05 -32.01 -6.39
N LEU A 69 -35.09 -31.10 -7.37
CA LEU A 69 -33.94 -30.77 -8.20
C LEU A 69 -32.75 -30.23 -7.38
N PHE A 70 -33.01 -29.39 -6.38
CA PHE A 70 -31.95 -28.91 -5.48
C PHE A 70 -31.32 -30.06 -4.68
N ILE A 71 -32.11 -30.97 -4.11
CA ILE A 71 -31.62 -32.12 -3.36
C ILE A 71 -30.73 -32.98 -4.26
N THR A 72 -31.19 -33.33 -5.47
CA THR A 72 -30.41 -34.13 -6.43
C THR A 72 -29.07 -33.48 -6.76
N ASN A 73 -29.07 -32.19 -7.11
CA ASN A 73 -27.82 -31.48 -7.41
C ASN A 73 -26.88 -31.37 -6.20
N TYR A 74 -27.43 -31.25 -4.98
CA TYR A 74 -26.62 -31.27 -3.78
C TYR A 74 -25.95 -32.63 -3.56
N GLU A 75 -26.64 -33.73 -3.84
CA GLU A 75 -26.08 -35.08 -3.66
C GLU A 75 -25.08 -35.46 -4.75
N SER A 76 -25.36 -35.13 -6.02
CA SER A 76 -24.52 -35.52 -7.15
C SER A 76 -23.34 -34.58 -7.39
N ASP A 77 -23.60 -33.26 -7.40
CA ASP A 77 -22.67 -32.28 -7.98
C ASP A 77 -21.88 -31.53 -6.91
N TYR A 78 -22.49 -31.30 -5.74
CA TYR A 78 -21.83 -30.56 -4.66
C TYR A 78 -20.60 -31.29 -4.11
N GLN A 79 -20.64 -32.63 -4.00
CA GLN A 79 -19.50 -33.48 -3.61
C GLN A 79 -18.70 -33.00 -2.38
N ASN A 80 -19.42 -32.54 -1.36
CA ASN A 80 -18.87 -32.00 -0.11
C ASN A 80 -17.91 -30.80 -0.34
N SER A 81 -18.18 -29.98 -1.36
CA SER A 81 -17.33 -28.85 -1.76
C SER A 81 -17.11 -27.84 -0.63
N GLY A 82 -18.12 -27.58 0.20
CA GLY A 82 -18.00 -26.68 1.35
C GLY A 82 -16.94 -27.11 2.36
N TYR A 83 -16.96 -28.38 2.75
CA TYR A 83 -15.97 -28.92 3.68
C TYR A 83 -14.57 -28.99 3.07
N LYS A 84 -14.45 -29.40 1.80
CA LYS A 84 -13.16 -29.39 1.07
C LYS A 84 -12.57 -27.98 0.98
N LEU A 85 -13.40 -26.97 0.74
CA LEU A 85 -12.98 -25.57 0.76
C LEU A 85 -12.48 -25.16 2.14
N PHE A 86 -13.21 -25.52 3.20
CA PHE A 86 -12.82 -25.25 4.57
C PHE A 86 -11.46 -25.88 4.92
N LEU A 87 -11.27 -27.15 4.61
CA LEU A 87 -10.01 -27.86 4.85
C LEU A 87 -8.83 -27.20 4.14
N GLY A 88 -9.00 -26.84 2.86
CA GLY A 88 -7.94 -26.20 2.09
C GLY A 88 -7.66 -24.76 2.50
N PHE A 89 -8.66 -24.04 3.00
CA PHE A 89 -8.52 -22.64 3.43
C PHE A 89 -7.94 -22.51 4.84
N VAL A 90 -8.39 -23.35 5.78
CA VAL A 90 -8.05 -23.24 7.21
C VAL A 90 -6.91 -24.18 7.59
N GLN A 91 -7.00 -25.45 7.20
CA GLN A 91 -6.11 -26.50 7.70
C GLN A 91 -4.91 -26.74 6.80
N ASP A 92 -4.84 -26.06 5.65
CA ASP A 92 -3.87 -26.32 4.59
C ASP A 92 -3.92 -27.80 4.07
N LEU A 93 -4.97 -28.54 4.43
CA LEU A 93 -5.21 -29.95 4.05
C LEU A 93 -6.13 -30.04 2.83
N GLY A 94 -5.96 -29.11 1.88
CA GLY A 94 -6.76 -29.08 0.67
C GLY A 94 -6.60 -30.35 -0.15
N PRO A 95 -7.56 -30.68 -1.04
CA PRO A 95 -7.60 -31.95 -1.79
C PRO A 95 -6.37 -32.25 -2.69
N PHE A 96 -5.35 -31.38 -2.69
CA PHE A 96 -4.16 -31.46 -3.54
C PHE A 96 -2.87 -30.99 -2.82
N GLY A 97 -2.82 -30.98 -1.48
CA GLY A 97 -1.58 -30.79 -0.70
C GLY A 97 -0.95 -29.39 -0.74
N GLY A 98 -1.67 -28.38 -1.23
CA GLY A 98 -1.18 -27.01 -1.35
C GLY A 98 -1.76 -26.04 -0.31
N LYS A 99 -0.89 -25.22 0.27
CA LYS A 99 -1.27 -24.09 1.14
C LYS A 99 -1.82 -22.94 0.29
N LEU A 100 -3.14 -22.82 0.21
CA LEU A 100 -3.82 -21.85 -0.68
C LEU A 100 -3.36 -20.41 -0.40
N LEU A 101 -3.38 -20.00 0.86
CA LEU A 101 -3.04 -18.63 1.25
C LEU A 101 -1.53 -18.35 1.11
N ASP A 102 -0.65 -19.28 1.47
CA ASP A 102 0.80 -19.13 1.27
C ASP A 102 1.17 -19.01 -0.22
N SER A 103 0.47 -19.77 -1.08
CA SER A 103 0.61 -19.68 -2.53
C SER A 103 0.19 -18.29 -3.02
N ALA A 104 -0.97 -17.81 -2.57
CA ALA A 104 -1.43 -16.46 -2.90
C ALA A 104 -0.49 -15.36 -2.39
N MET A 105 0.06 -15.50 -1.18
CA MET A 105 1.05 -14.58 -0.63
C MET A 105 2.30 -14.49 -1.50
N THR A 106 2.78 -15.63 -1.97
CA THR A 106 3.92 -15.71 -2.90
C THR A 106 3.57 -15.06 -4.23
N PHE A 107 2.39 -15.36 -4.79
CA PHE A 107 1.98 -14.79 -6.07
C PHE A 107 1.94 -13.27 -6.06
N TYR A 108 1.16 -12.76 -5.13
CA TYR A 108 0.85 -11.37 -5.00
C TYR A 108 2.00 -10.60 -4.37
N LYS A 109 3.09 -11.30 -4.03
CA LYS A 109 4.27 -10.72 -3.41
C LYS A 109 3.85 -9.93 -2.17
N ASN A 110 3.02 -10.56 -1.33
CA ASN A 110 2.48 -9.97 -0.11
C ASN A 110 1.65 -8.68 -0.35
N ASP A 111 0.93 -8.58 -1.47
CA ASP A 111 -0.06 -7.51 -1.69
C ASP A 111 -1.30 -7.75 -0.80
N ARG A 112 -1.29 -7.10 0.36
CA ARG A 112 -2.30 -7.27 1.41
C ARG A 112 -3.73 -6.99 0.93
N PRO A 113 -4.03 -5.90 0.18
CA PRO A 113 -5.33 -5.73 -0.44
C PRO A 113 -5.79 -6.96 -1.25
N LYS A 114 -4.94 -7.47 -2.15
CA LYS A 114 -5.31 -8.62 -3.00
C LYS A 114 -5.53 -9.90 -2.19
N ILE A 115 -4.69 -10.15 -1.19
CA ILE A 115 -4.81 -11.32 -0.31
C ILE A 115 -6.07 -11.21 0.57
N ARG A 116 -6.40 -10.01 1.06
CA ARG A 116 -7.66 -9.75 1.77
C ARG A 116 -8.87 -9.99 0.87
N SER A 117 -8.86 -9.51 -0.36
CA SER A 117 -9.93 -9.77 -1.34
C SER A 117 -10.14 -11.27 -1.56
N LEU A 118 -9.05 -12.04 -1.69
CA LEU A 118 -9.12 -13.49 -1.78
C LEU A 118 -9.76 -14.12 -0.53
N MET A 119 -9.33 -13.74 0.67
CA MET A 119 -9.89 -14.25 1.93
C MET A 119 -11.39 -13.92 2.08
N ILE A 120 -11.81 -12.72 1.66
CA ILE A 120 -13.21 -12.29 1.63
C ILE A 120 -14.01 -13.15 0.64
N ALA A 121 -13.50 -13.37 -0.58
CA ALA A 121 -14.14 -14.22 -1.57
C ALA A 121 -14.30 -15.68 -1.09
N MET A 122 -13.28 -16.25 -0.46
CA MET A 122 -13.34 -17.60 0.13
C MET A 122 -14.35 -17.66 1.28
N THR A 123 -14.41 -16.62 2.11
CA THR A 123 -15.41 -16.50 3.18
C THR A 123 -16.83 -16.46 2.62
N LYS A 124 -17.07 -15.69 1.53
CA LYS A 124 -18.36 -15.66 0.83
C LYS A 124 -18.77 -17.07 0.36
N LEU A 125 -17.84 -17.82 -0.24
CA LEU A 125 -18.10 -19.20 -0.68
C LEU A 125 -18.40 -20.15 0.50
N LEU A 126 -17.72 -20.01 1.64
CA LEU A 126 -18.00 -20.79 2.84
C LEU A 126 -19.38 -20.47 3.45
N PHE A 127 -19.81 -19.20 3.41
CA PHE A 127 -21.18 -18.82 3.78
C PHE A 127 -22.22 -19.41 2.83
N MET A 128 -21.96 -19.41 1.52
CA MET A 128 -22.85 -20.09 0.58
C MET A 128 -22.91 -21.59 0.88
N ALA A 129 -21.76 -22.23 1.10
CA ALA A 129 -21.66 -23.65 1.44
C ALA A 129 -22.47 -24.02 2.70
N SER A 130 -22.35 -23.22 3.77
CA SER A 130 -23.11 -23.47 5.01
C SER A 130 -24.62 -23.32 4.80
N GLN A 131 -25.04 -22.34 4.01
CA GLN A 131 -26.45 -22.18 3.65
C GLN A 131 -26.99 -23.37 2.85
N LEU A 132 -26.22 -23.88 1.90
CA LEU A 132 -26.62 -25.01 1.08
C LEU A 132 -26.74 -26.29 1.92
N GLU A 133 -25.80 -26.53 2.82
CA GLU A 133 -25.84 -27.71 3.70
C GLU A 133 -27.06 -27.67 4.63
N LEU A 134 -27.33 -26.54 5.28
CA LEU A 134 -28.51 -26.38 6.15
C LEU A 134 -29.83 -26.42 5.35
N ALA A 135 -29.84 -25.86 4.13
CA ALA A 135 -30.98 -25.93 3.23
C ALA A 135 -31.26 -27.36 2.76
N TYR A 136 -30.22 -28.14 2.46
CA TYR A 136 -30.33 -29.55 2.07
C TYR A 136 -30.99 -30.37 3.18
N TYR A 137 -30.51 -30.26 4.42
CA TYR A 137 -31.12 -30.96 5.54
C TYR A 137 -32.57 -30.52 5.80
N SER A 138 -32.85 -29.22 5.68
CA SER A 138 -34.21 -28.70 5.78
C SER A 138 -35.12 -29.24 4.66
N ALA A 139 -34.61 -29.35 3.44
CA ALA A 139 -35.38 -29.83 2.29
C ALA A 139 -35.68 -31.32 2.36
N LYS A 140 -34.78 -32.12 2.97
CA LYS A 140 -34.99 -33.54 3.25
C LYS A 140 -35.91 -33.84 4.44
N GLY A 141 -36.39 -32.82 5.15
CA GLY A 141 -37.22 -33.02 6.34
C GLY A 141 -36.46 -33.67 7.51
N ILE A 142 -35.14 -33.48 7.56
CA ILE A 142 -34.31 -33.95 8.68
C ILE A 142 -34.71 -33.23 9.96
N SER A 143 -34.59 -33.92 11.11
CA SER A 143 -34.94 -33.37 12.42
C SER A 143 -34.23 -32.04 12.73
N GLY A 144 -34.92 -31.18 13.48
CA GLY A 144 -34.37 -29.90 13.92
C GLY A 144 -33.07 -30.04 14.73
N SER A 145 -32.97 -31.07 15.58
CA SER A 145 -31.77 -31.31 16.40
C SER A 145 -30.52 -31.59 15.57
N LEU A 146 -30.64 -32.29 14.43
CA LEU A 146 -29.50 -32.53 13.55
C LEU A 146 -29.13 -31.25 12.78
N ILE A 147 -30.12 -30.47 12.33
CA ILE A 147 -29.89 -29.17 11.70
C ILE A 147 -29.14 -28.23 12.66
N ASP A 148 -29.53 -28.20 13.93
CA ASP A 148 -28.88 -27.39 14.97
C ASP A 148 -27.43 -27.85 15.24
N SER A 149 -27.17 -29.16 15.24
CA SER A 149 -25.80 -29.70 15.32
C SER A 149 -24.92 -29.22 14.15
N HIS A 150 -25.42 -29.31 12.91
CA HIS A 150 -24.69 -28.84 11.74
C HIS A 150 -24.48 -27.32 11.74
N LYS A 151 -25.46 -26.56 12.25
CA LYS A 151 -25.32 -25.12 12.47
C LYS A 151 -24.17 -24.82 13.43
N SER A 152 -24.13 -25.50 14.59
CA SER A 152 -23.04 -25.35 15.56
C SER A 152 -21.67 -25.69 14.96
N GLN A 153 -21.59 -26.76 14.15
CA GLN A 153 -20.33 -27.10 13.46
C GLN A 153 -19.87 -25.99 12.51
N TRP A 154 -20.79 -25.39 11.75
CA TRP A 154 -20.45 -24.25 10.88
C TRP A 154 -20.04 -23.01 11.68
N GLU A 155 -20.67 -22.73 12.81
CA GLU A 155 -20.26 -21.65 13.71
C GLU A 155 -18.81 -21.84 14.18
N ASP A 156 -18.43 -23.06 14.58
CA ASP A 156 -17.04 -23.36 14.97
C ASP A 156 -16.05 -23.29 13.80
N ARG A 157 -16.47 -23.71 12.60
CA ARG A 157 -15.67 -23.52 11.37
C ARG A 157 -15.45 -22.03 11.08
N PHE A 158 -16.46 -21.17 11.24
CA PHE A 158 -16.31 -19.74 11.02
C PHE A 158 -15.40 -19.06 12.05
N LYS A 159 -15.36 -19.53 13.30
CA LYS A 159 -14.36 -19.08 14.27
C LYS A 159 -12.94 -19.39 13.79
N GLN A 160 -12.71 -20.60 13.28
CA GLN A 160 -11.40 -21.00 12.74
C GLN A 160 -11.03 -20.21 11.47
N VAL A 161 -12.00 -19.95 10.58
CA VAL A 161 -11.83 -19.09 9.39
C VAL A 161 -11.40 -17.68 9.82
N ALA A 162 -12.08 -17.07 10.78
CA ALA A 162 -11.74 -15.74 11.28
C ALA A 162 -10.32 -15.71 11.88
N GLN A 163 -9.95 -16.73 12.66
CA GLN A 163 -8.61 -16.86 13.21
C GLN A 163 -7.55 -16.99 12.10
N ARG A 164 -7.78 -17.85 11.09
CA ARG A 164 -6.86 -18.01 9.96
C ARG A 164 -6.67 -16.72 9.17
N ILE A 165 -7.77 -15.99 8.91
CA ILE A 165 -7.73 -14.69 8.23
C ILE A 165 -6.89 -13.69 9.02
N SER A 166 -7.09 -13.61 10.34
CA SER A 166 -6.31 -12.72 11.20
C SER A 166 -4.82 -13.06 11.16
N THR A 167 -4.47 -14.36 11.28
CA THR A 167 -3.08 -14.82 11.24
C THR A 167 -2.40 -14.47 9.92
N VAL A 168 -3.03 -14.79 8.79
CA VAL A 168 -2.46 -14.52 7.46
C VAL A 168 -2.38 -13.02 7.20
N ASP A 169 -3.38 -12.24 7.60
CA ASP A 169 -3.35 -10.78 7.45
C ASP A 169 -2.18 -10.14 8.22
N GLN A 170 -1.91 -10.63 9.43
CA GLN A 170 -0.76 -10.19 10.23
C GLN A 170 0.57 -10.64 9.61
N GLU A 171 0.65 -11.86 9.08
CA GLU A 171 1.85 -12.37 8.42
C GLU A 171 2.19 -11.55 7.16
N VAL A 172 1.20 -11.25 6.33
CA VAL A 172 1.38 -10.37 5.16
C VAL A 172 1.81 -8.98 5.60
N ALA A 173 1.17 -8.44 6.65
CA ALA A 173 1.49 -7.13 7.17
C ALA A 173 2.92 -7.06 7.73
N SER A 174 3.45 -8.13 8.33
CA SER A 174 4.80 -8.16 8.91
C SER A 174 5.91 -8.24 7.84
N LYS A 175 5.62 -8.85 6.69
CA LYS A 175 6.55 -8.98 5.54
C LYS A 175 6.81 -7.67 4.79
N TRP A 176 6.14 -6.57 5.16
CA TRP A 176 6.23 -5.30 4.42
C TRP A 176 7.66 -4.78 4.30
N LYS A 177 8.48 -4.88 5.35
CA LYS A 177 9.81 -4.25 5.44
C LYS A 177 10.81 -4.84 4.44
N THR A 178 10.71 -6.13 4.13
CA THR A 178 11.54 -6.76 3.10
C THR A 178 10.92 -6.60 1.71
N GLN A 179 9.59 -6.62 1.61
CA GLN A 179 8.89 -6.54 0.33
C GLN A 179 8.91 -5.15 -0.32
N TYR A 180 8.83 -4.06 0.46
CA TYR A 180 8.66 -2.72 -0.12
C TYR A 180 9.88 -2.27 -0.92
N GLN A 181 11.09 -2.69 -0.51
CA GLN A 181 12.33 -2.39 -1.23
C GLN A 181 12.34 -3.04 -2.61
N LEU A 182 11.96 -4.34 -2.67
CA LEU A 182 11.81 -5.07 -3.93
C LEU A 182 10.75 -4.45 -4.85
N ASP A 183 9.68 -3.92 -4.26
CA ASP A 183 8.62 -3.25 -5.01
C ASP A 183 9.07 -1.90 -5.57
N ILE A 184 9.87 -1.13 -4.81
CA ILE A 184 10.51 0.10 -5.28
C ILE A 184 11.48 -0.22 -6.41
N ASP A 185 12.37 -1.19 -6.24
CA ASP A 185 13.37 -1.58 -7.25
C ASP A 185 12.70 -1.99 -8.56
N ARG A 186 11.69 -2.87 -8.49
CA ARG A 186 10.93 -3.29 -9.68
C ARG A 186 10.19 -2.11 -10.31
N PHE A 187 9.53 -1.28 -9.50
CA PHE A 187 8.79 -0.13 -10.02
C PHE A 187 9.71 0.87 -10.73
N ALA A 188 10.89 1.16 -10.17
CA ALA A 188 11.87 2.04 -10.79
C ALA A 188 12.41 1.47 -12.11
N LEU A 189 12.64 0.15 -12.18
CA LEU A 189 13.06 -0.54 -13.41
C LEU A 189 11.99 -0.45 -14.51
N ASP A 190 10.76 -0.82 -14.18
CA ASP A 190 9.63 -0.84 -15.12
C ASP A 190 9.30 0.58 -15.64
N ASN A 191 9.58 1.61 -14.83
CA ASN A 191 9.22 3.00 -15.11
C ASN A 191 10.46 3.90 -15.28
N ARG A 192 11.58 3.37 -15.77
CA ARG A 192 12.85 4.11 -15.94
C ARG A 192 12.72 5.42 -16.74
N ARG A 193 11.74 5.48 -17.66
CA ARG A 193 11.46 6.64 -18.54
C ARG A 193 10.62 7.73 -17.86
N PHE A 194 10.01 7.47 -16.70
CA PHE A 194 9.26 8.51 -15.99
C PHE A 194 10.22 9.62 -15.58
N ASN A 195 9.76 10.87 -15.63
CA ASN A 195 10.45 11.98 -14.98
C ASN A 195 10.29 11.87 -13.45
N TYR A 196 11.05 12.67 -12.69
CA TYR A 196 11.07 12.60 -11.23
C TYR A 196 9.69 12.83 -10.58
N SER A 197 8.86 13.73 -11.14
CA SER A 197 7.51 14.00 -10.63
C SER A 197 6.57 12.81 -10.84
N TYR A 198 6.52 12.26 -12.06
CA TYR A 198 5.71 11.08 -12.36
C TYR A 198 6.16 9.86 -11.56
N LEU A 199 7.48 9.65 -11.44
CA LEU A 199 8.02 8.54 -10.67
C LEU A 199 7.65 8.68 -9.19
N SER A 200 7.79 9.87 -8.60
CA SER A 200 7.44 10.14 -7.21
C SER A 200 5.96 9.87 -6.93
N ASN A 201 5.06 10.47 -7.71
CA ASN A 201 3.62 10.34 -7.52
C ASN A 201 3.14 8.90 -7.71
N ASN A 202 3.55 8.23 -8.79
CA ASN A 202 3.07 6.86 -9.07
C ASN A 202 3.68 5.83 -8.11
N LEU A 203 4.93 6.02 -7.67
CA LEU A 203 5.51 5.16 -6.64
C LEU A 203 4.79 5.35 -5.30
N TYR A 204 4.49 6.60 -4.93
CA TYR A 204 3.69 6.89 -3.74
C TYR A 204 2.31 6.21 -3.80
N GLU A 205 1.58 6.31 -4.92
CA GLU A 205 0.27 5.67 -5.07
C GLU A 205 0.35 4.14 -4.99
N LYS A 206 1.38 3.54 -5.60
CA LYS A 206 1.64 2.10 -5.53
C LYS A 206 1.85 1.65 -4.09
N LEU A 207 2.74 2.32 -3.36
CA LEU A 207 3.07 1.97 -1.98
C LEU A 207 1.88 2.23 -1.04
N SER A 208 1.17 3.33 -1.23
CA SER A 208 0.03 3.71 -0.39
C SER A 208 -1.18 2.79 -0.62
N THR A 209 -1.32 2.22 -1.82
CA THR A 209 -2.36 1.24 -2.12
C THR A 209 -2.00 -0.13 -1.52
N LYS A 210 -0.79 -0.62 -1.77
CA LYS A 210 -0.35 -1.94 -1.29
C LYS A 210 -0.17 -2.00 0.23
N TYR A 211 0.35 -0.92 0.81
CA TYR A 211 0.68 -0.79 2.24
C TYR A 211 -0.20 0.25 2.93
N PHE A 212 -1.52 0.19 2.70
CA PHE A 212 -2.48 1.21 3.12
C PHE A 212 -2.54 1.52 4.63
N TRP A 213 -1.92 0.70 5.50
CA TRP A 213 -1.82 0.95 6.94
C TRP A 213 -0.60 1.80 7.31
N ARG A 214 0.19 2.21 6.31
CA ARG A 214 1.34 3.09 6.45
C ARG A 214 1.09 4.37 5.66
N ASP A 215 1.63 5.47 6.18
CA ASP A 215 1.82 6.68 5.40
C ASP A 215 3.23 6.68 4.84
N TRP A 216 3.38 7.20 3.62
CA TRP A 216 4.61 7.15 2.85
C TRP A 216 5.08 8.55 2.50
N LEU A 217 6.40 8.72 2.48
CA LEU A 217 7.06 9.84 1.84
C LEU A 217 7.93 9.27 0.73
N VAL A 218 7.68 9.73 -0.49
CA VAL A 218 8.49 9.42 -1.66
C VAL A 218 9.11 10.71 -2.17
N ILE A 219 10.42 10.71 -2.30
CA ILE A 219 11.20 11.82 -2.81
C ILE A 219 12.00 11.31 -3.99
N VAL A 220 11.86 11.97 -5.13
CA VAL A 220 12.65 11.66 -6.32
C VAL A 220 13.32 12.94 -6.79
N SER A 221 14.62 12.87 -7.02
CA SER A 221 15.38 13.96 -7.61
C SER A 221 16.27 13.48 -8.75
N ASP A 222 16.75 14.41 -9.56
CA ASP A 222 17.86 14.11 -10.48
C ASP A 222 19.06 13.61 -9.68
N HIS A 223 19.75 12.60 -10.21
CA HIS A 223 21.01 12.18 -9.62
C HIS A 223 22.05 13.28 -9.77
N VAL A 224 22.72 13.58 -8.66
CA VAL A 224 23.80 14.56 -8.63
C VAL A 224 25.12 13.80 -8.54
N TYR A 225 25.96 13.94 -9.57
CA TYR A 225 27.28 13.34 -9.59
C TYR A 225 28.16 13.94 -8.47
N GLY A 226 28.57 13.10 -7.53
CA GLY A 226 29.41 13.44 -6.38
C GLY A 226 29.14 12.49 -5.21
N LEU A 227 30.16 11.84 -4.65
CA LEU A 227 30.00 10.82 -3.60
C LEU A 227 29.24 11.36 -2.36
N ASN A 228 29.36 12.66 -2.09
CA ASN A 228 28.83 13.27 -0.87
C ASN A 228 27.51 14.06 -1.09
N ASP A 229 27.08 14.23 -2.33
CA ASP A 229 25.86 14.96 -2.69
C ASP A 229 24.59 14.10 -2.63
N ARG A 230 24.75 12.82 -2.28
CA ARG A 230 23.66 11.88 -2.12
C ARG A 230 22.76 12.29 -0.97
N SER A 231 21.47 12.36 -1.25
CA SER A 231 20.47 12.61 -0.22
C SER A 231 20.54 11.53 0.85
N GLN A 232 20.57 11.95 2.11
CA GLN A 232 20.67 11.07 3.28
C GLN A 232 19.31 10.97 3.97
N VAL A 233 18.97 9.78 4.46
CA VAL A 233 17.74 9.53 5.20
C VAL A 233 17.98 8.52 6.31
N CYS A 234 17.36 8.74 7.46
CA CYS A 234 17.31 7.74 8.52
C CYS A 234 16.01 6.90 8.36
N GLY A 235 16.05 5.60 8.67
CA GLY A 235 14.85 4.76 8.76
C GLY A 235 14.15 4.38 7.43
N GLY A 236 14.74 4.77 6.28
CA GLY A 236 14.14 4.59 4.95
C GLY A 236 14.98 3.79 3.96
N TYR A 237 14.53 3.80 2.71
CA TYR A 237 15.24 3.33 1.53
C TYR A 237 15.79 4.55 0.78
N ALA A 238 17.07 4.54 0.44
CA ALA A 238 17.69 5.56 -0.41
C ALA A 238 18.61 4.89 -1.42
N GLN A 239 18.30 5.02 -2.72
CA GLN A 239 19.14 4.48 -3.80
C GLN A 239 19.11 5.36 -5.04
N THR A 240 20.23 5.36 -5.77
CA THR A 240 20.30 5.92 -7.13
C THR A 240 19.91 4.85 -8.15
N LYS A 241 18.91 5.14 -8.98
CA LYS A 241 18.45 4.25 -10.07
C LYS A 241 18.22 5.06 -11.33
N TYR A 242 18.81 4.63 -12.44
CA TYR A 242 18.52 5.20 -13.78
C TYR A 242 18.63 6.74 -13.84
N GLY A 243 19.69 7.29 -13.23
CA GLY A 243 19.94 8.73 -13.19
C GLY A 243 19.07 9.53 -12.22
N LYS A 244 18.39 8.86 -11.28
CA LYS A 244 17.53 9.49 -10.27
C LYS A 244 17.88 9.00 -8.88
N ASP A 245 17.84 9.90 -7.90
CA ASP A 245 17.91 9.52 -6.49
C ASP A 245 16.48 9.32 -5.99
N ILE A 246 16.22 8.14 -5.41
CA ILE A 246 14.92 7.72 -4.89
C ILE A 246 15.07 7.53 -3.39
N ILE A 247 14.33 8.32 -2.62
CA ILE A 247 14.22 8.21 -1.18
C ILE A 247 12.79 7.84 -0.84
N VAL A 248 12.62 6.80 -0.04
CA VAL A 248 11.32 6.36 0.43
C VAL A 248 11.40 6.07 1.91
N THR A 249 10.47 6.63 2.68
CA THR A 249 10.30 6.33 4.10
C THR A 249 8.83 6.11 4.41
N SER A 250 8.54 5.51 5.56
CA SER A 250 7.18 5.19 5.96
C SER A 250 6.97 5.24 7.47
N VAL A 251 5.76 5.61 7.86
CA VAL A 251 5.31 5.63 9.25
C VAL A 251 4.00 4.89 9.41
N LEU A 252 3.74 4.30 10.60
CA LEU A 252 2.42 3.74 10.89
C LEU A 252 1.37 4.86 10.88
N LYS A 253 0.23 4.63 10.22
CA LYS A 253 -0.88 5.59 10.24
C LYS A 253 -1.38 5.94 11.65
N THR A 254 -1.20 5.03 12.59
CA THR A 254 -1.57 5.19 14.01
C THR A 254 -0.54 5.99 14.81
N LYS A 255 0.67 6.22 14.30
CA LYS A 255 1.67 7.05 14.98
C LYS A 255 1.25 8.52 14.90
N ARG A 256 1.45 9.24 16.01
CA ARG A 256 1.20 10.68 16.11
C ARG A 256 2.03 11.43 15.09
N THR A 257 1.44 12.46 14.50
CA THR A 257 2.10 13.36 13.55
C THR A 257 3.18 14.17 14.26
N ILE A 258 4.20 14.57 13.51
CA ILE A 258 5.28 15.40 14.05
C ILE A 258 4.78 16.77 14.52
N GLU A 259 5.38 17.27 15.60
CA GLU A 259 5.18 18.66 16.02
C GLU A 259 5.96 19.59 15.10
N LYS A 260 5.25 20.28 14.19
CA LYS A 260 5.83 21.21 13.20
C LYS A 260 6.79 22.22 13.83
N ARG A 261 6.47 22.74 15.02
CA ARG A 261 7.32 23.67 15.78
C ARG A 261 8.70 23.07 16.11
N ASN A 262 8.77 21.80 16.47
CA ASN A 262 10.04 21.15 16.78
C ASN A 262 10.89 20.95 15.51
N ALA A 263 10.23 20.61 14.40
CA ALA A 263 10.87 20.50 13.09
C ALA A 263 11.41 21.87 12.62
N GLU A 264 10.64 22.94 12.82
CA GLU A 264 11.04 24.32 12.54
C GLU A 264 12.26 24.76 13.35
N ILE A 265 12.27 24.53 14.67
CA ILE A 265 13.39 24.87 15.55
C ILE A 265 14.66 24.16 15.08
N MET A 266 14.54 22.87 14.76
CA MET A 266 15.67 22.07 14.26
C MET A 266 16.15 22.54 12.89
N ALA A 267 15.25 22.86 11.97
CA ALA A 267 15.63 23.31 10.64
C ALA A 267 16.31 24.70 10.68
N LYS A 268 15.88 25.59 11.57
CA LYS A 268 16.50 26.90 11.78
C LYS A 268 17.93 26.78 12.33
N SER A 269 18.22 25.82 13.20
CA SER A 269 19.59 25.62 13.70
C SER A 269 20.56 25.23 12.57
N LEU A 270 20.14 24.41 11.61
CA LEU A 270 20.94 24.05 10.44
C LEU A 270 21.30 25.27 9.57
N THR A 271 20.40 26.24 9.48
CA THR A 271 20.64 27.49 8.71
C THR A 271 21.79 28.29 9.33
N GLN A 272 21.86 28.33 10.65
CA GLN A 272 22.96 29.00 11.36
C GLN A 272 24.30 28.32 11.07
N THR A 273 24.34 26.98 11.10
CA THR A 273 25.53 26.21 10.75
C THR A 273 25.97 26.43 9.29
N CYS A 274 25.01 26.57 8.37
CA CYS A 274 25.31 26.92 6.99
C CYS A 274 26.01 28.30 6.88
N LYS A 275 25.52 29.31 7.61
CA LYS A 275 26.12 30.65 7.63
C LYS A 275 27.56 30.65 8.17
N THR A 276 27.81 29.93 9.26
CA THR A 276 29.13 29.92 9.90
C THR A 276 30.18 29.17 9.08
N THR A 277 29.75 28.18 8.30
CA THR A 277 30.65 27.34 7.47
C THR A 277 30.80 27.84 6.04
N SER A 278 29.97 28.79 5.60
CA SER A 278 30.16 29.49 4.32
C SER A 278 31.31 30.51 4.43
N HIS A 279 32.50 30.14 3.98
CA HIS A 279 33.63 31.07 3.91
C HIS A 279 33.65 31.81 2.56
N LYS A 280 33.98 33.11 2.60
CA LYS A 280 34.38 33.84 1.40
C LYS A 280 35.87 33.56 1.18
N ARG A 281 36.23 32.83 0.12
CA ARG A 281 37.62 32.87 -0.35
C ARG A 281 37.85 34.19 -1.06
N CYS A 282 38.66 35.02 -0.43
CA CYS A 282 39.18 36.23 -1.04
C CYS A 282 40.55 35.91 -1.62
N PHE A 283 40.69 36.08 -2.93
CA PHE A 283 41.98 35.99 -3.59
C PHE A 283 42.50 37.40 -3.88
N GLN A 284 43.81 37.55 -4.00
CA GLN A 284 44.37 38.76 -4.58
C GLN A 284 43.93 38.82 -6.05
N CYS A 285 43.14 39.83 -6.39
CA CYS A 285 42.83 40.10 -7.79
C CYS A 285 44.11 40.63 -8.45
N ASN A 286 44.58 39.96 -9.50
CA ASN A 286 45.62 40.53 -10.34
C ASN A 286 45.08 41.83 -10.92
N ALA A 287 45.73 42.94 -10.60
CA ALA A 287 45.42 44.23 -11.19
C ALA A 287 45.42 44.07 -12.72
N ARG A 288 44.35 44.52 -13.39
CA ARG A 288 44.39 44.64 -14.84
C ARG A 288 45.56 45.57 -15.18
N PRO A 289 46.43 45.23 -16.15
CA PRO A 289 47.48 46.14 -16.56
C PRO A 289 46.82 47.46 -16.98
N ASN A 290 47.25 48.55 -16.34
CA ASN A 290 46.84 49.88 -16.72
C ASN A 290 47.32 50.10 -18.18
N PRO A 291 46.43 50.39 -19.14
CA PRO A 291 46.83 50.60 -20.53
C PRO A 291 47.86 51.74 -20.70
N ASN A 292 47.99 52.62 -19.70
CA ASN A 292 48.72 53.88 -19.82
C ASN A 292 49.96 54.00 -18.92
N GLY A 293 50.51 52.89 -18.39
CA GLY A 293 51.91 52.77 -17.93
C GLY A 293 52.43 53.63 -16.75
N ASN A 294 51.71 54.64 -16.25
CA ASN A 294 52.35 55.71 -15.47
C ASN A 294 51.94 55.88 -14.00
N TYR A 295 51.41 54.86 -13.31
CA TYR A 295 51.29 54.89 -11.84
C TYR A 295 51.42 53.49 -11.22
N PRO A 296 52.03 53.35 -10.03
CA PRO A 296 52.03 52.09 -9.29
C PRO A 296 50.59 51.73 -8.92
N ALA A 297 50.14 50.54 -9.32
CA ALA A 297 48.82 50.04 -8.98
C ALA A 297 48.67 49.99 -7.46
N VAL A 298 47.77 50.81 -6.90
CA VAL A 298 47.35 50.69 -5.50
C VAL A 298 46.61 49.35 -5.36
N LEU A 299 47.33 48.33 -4.91
CA LEU A 299 46.80 47.00 -4.61
C LEU A 299 46.05 47.04 -3.28
N THR A 300 44.73 47.27 -3.29
CA THR A 300 43.93 47.05 -2.05
C THR A 300 42.59 46.34 -2.21
N ASP A 301 42.10 46.05 -3.42
CA ASP A 301 40.80 45.38 -3.53
C ASP A 301 40.93 43.85 -3.57
N ARG A 302 40.64 43.23 -2.41
CA ARG A 302 40.40 41.78 -2.31
C ARG A 302 39.11 41.46 -3.06
N CYS A 303 39.23 40.77 -4.18
CA CYS A 303 38.08 40.15 -4.83
C CYS A 303 37.65 38.92 -4.03
N CYS A 304 36.67 39.12 -3.17
CA CYS A 304 36.00 38.02 -2.50
C CYS A 304 34.92 37.48 -3.43
N VAL A 305 35.23 36.40 -4.15
CA VAL A 305 34.19 35.63 -4.81
C VAL A 305 33.46 34.84 -3.72
N PRO A 306 32.12 34.86 -3.68
CA PRO A 306 31.39 33.90 -2.84
C PRO A 306 31.84 32.51 -3.28
N GLU A 307 32.61 31.82 -2.43
CA GLU A 307 33.01 30.46 -2.74
C GLU A 307 31.72 29.65 -2.79
N LYS A 308 31.39 29.08 -3.96
CA LYS A 308 30.26 28.15 -4.13
C LYS A 308 30.60 26.83 -3.43
N ASN A 309 30.95 26.88 -2.16
CA ASN A 309 31.10 25.71 -1.32
C ASN A 309 29.72 25.44 -0.71
N SER A 310 28.76 25.05 -1.56
CA SER A 310 27.60 24.33 -1.05
C SER A 310 28.17 23.09 -0.40
N LYS A 311 28.22 23.06 0.94
CA LYS A 311 28.54 21.85 1.69
C LYS A 311 27.67 20.74 1.14
N ASP A 312 28.27 19.59 0.90
CA ASP A 312 27.55 18.46 0.32
C ASP A 312 26.44 17.97 1.27
N ALA A 313 25.47 17.23 0.74
CA ALA A 313 24.31 16.77 1.50
C ALA A 313 24.71 15.97 2.75
N GLY A 314 25.77 15.15 2.66
CA GLY A 314 26.30 14.38 3.78
C GLY A 314 26.85 15.26 4.91
N THR A 315 27.57 16.33 4.58
CA THR A 315 28.10 17.27 5.57
C THR A 315 26.97 17.98 6.31
N ILE A 316 25.95 18.44 5.59
CA ILE A 316 24.78 19.10 6.21
C ILE A 316 23.99 18.10 7.05
N TYR A 317 23.86 16.86 6.57
CA TYR A 317 23.19 15.79 7.32
C TYR A 317 23.89 15.52 8.66
N ASN A 318 25.21 15.66 8.73
CA ASN A 318 25.98 15.53 9.96
C ASN A 318 25.81 16.70 10.95
N TRP A 319 25.09 17.76 10.58
CA TRP A 319 24.71 18.83 11.52
C TRP A 319 23.46 18.48 12.34
N PHE A 320 22.70 17.46 11.94
CA PHE A 320 21.68 16.91 12.82
C PHE A 320 22.32 16.27 14.04
N ASN A 321 21.65 16.39 15.20
CA ASN A 321 22.03 15.64 16.38
C ASN A 321 22.05 14.14 16.03
N PRO A 322 23.07 13.36 16.46
CA PRO A 322 23.15 11.92 16.20
C PRO A 322 21.86 11.15 16.56
N ASN A 323 21.15 11.54 17.63
CA ASN A 323 19.87 10.92 18.02
C ASN A 323 18.71 11.19 17.04
N VAL A 324 18.84 12.20 16.20
CA VAL A 324 17.87 12.51 15.14
C VAL A 324 18.31 11.87 13.83
N ARG A 325 19.61 11.98 13.53
CA ARG A 325 20.23 11.50 12.30
C ARG A 325 20.32 9.97 12.21
N ASP A 326 20.70 9.31 13.30
CA ASP A 326 21.09 7.91 13.27
C ASP A 326 19.95 7.00 13.74
N THR A 327 19.13 7.49 14.67
CA THR A 327 18.10 6.69 15.34
C THR A 327 16.67 7.12 15.04
N CYS A 328 16.44 8.21 14.30
CA CYS A 328 15.09 8.68 13.94
C CYS A 328 14.16 8.82 15.17
N THR A 329 14.69 9.19 16.35
CA THR A 329 13.94 9.03 17.61
C THR A 329 12.71 9.94 17.68
N THR A 330 12.80 11.15 17.12
CA THR A 330 11.70 12.13 17.10
C THR A 330 10.85 12.07 15.83
N TYR A 331 11.44 11.61 14.72
CA TYR A 331 10.83 11.63 13.37
C TYR A 331 11.04 10.26 12.75
N ASP A 332 10.09 9.69 12.02
CA ASP A 332 10.32 8.45 11.26
C ASP A 332 11.38 8.60 10.16
N SER A 333 11.61 9.84 9.73
CA SER A 333 12.71 10.16 8.84
C SER A 333 13.08 11.64 8.91
N VAL A 334 14.38 11.90 8.85
CA VAL A 334 14.94 13.21 8.53
C VAL A 334 15.93 13.06 7.39
N GLY A 335 16.12 14.13 6.62
CA GLY A 335 17.14 14.09 5.58
C GLY A 335 17.39 15.42 4.88
N ILE A 336 18.49 15.44 4.12
CA ILE A 336 18.94 16.59 3.33
C ILE A 336 18.87 16.23 1.86
N ILE A 337 18.26 17.10 1.05
CA ILE A 337 18.11 16.90 -0.40
C ILE A 337 18.53 18.17 -1.13
N LYS A 338 19.31 18.01 -2.21
CA LYS A 338 19.75 19.11 -3.05
C LYS A 338 18.58 19.70 -3.83
N TYR A 339 18.51 21.02 -3.97
CA TYR A 339 17.35 21.73 -4.55
C TYR A 339 16.99 21.37 -6.01
N LYS A 340 17.88 20.69 -6.75
CA LYS A 340 17.72 20.50 -8.21
C LYS A 340 16.66 19.42 -8.52
N ASN A 341 15.58 19.83 -9.20
CA ASN A 341 14.59 18.93 -9.81
C ASN A 341 14.06 17.87 -8.84
N VAL A 342 13.50 18.29 -7.71
CA VAL A 342 13.01 17.41 -6.64
C VAL A 342 11.48 17.37 -6.65
N ALA A 343 10.90 16.17 -6.58
CA ALA A 343 9.48 15.95 -6.33
C ALA A 343 9.26 15.23 -5.00
N TYR A 344 8.32 15.73 -4.20
CA TYR A 344 7.88 15.16 -2.94
C TYR A 344 6.44 14.65 -3.09
N SER A 345 6.19 13.43 -2.62
CA SER A 345 4.85 12.84 -2.53
C SER A 345 4.64 12.27 -1.13
N ALA A 346 3.75 12.90 -0.36
CA ALA A 346 3.46 12.51 1.03
C ALA A 346 2.02 12.83 1.42
N ARG A 347 1.04 12.35 0.65
CA ARG A 347 -0.37 12.66 0.95
C ARG A 347 -0.88 11.87 2.16
N ARG A 348 -1.79 12.44 2.93
CA ARG A 348 -2.66 11.68 3.81
C ARG A 348 -3.89 11.30 2.98
N ARG A 349 -4.13 10.01 2.70
CA ARG A 349 -5.47 9.60 2.27
C ARG A 349 -6.37 9.74 3.49
N ASN A 350 -7.11 10.84 3.58
CA ASN A 350 -8.27 10.88 4.47
C ASN A 350 -9.26 9.81 3.98
N ASN A 351 -9.61 8.87 4.83
CA ASN A 351 -10.59 7.81 4.54
C ASN A 351 -12.03 8.35 4.36
N THR A 352 -12.23 9.67 4.25
CA THR A 352 -13.52 10.37 4.16
C THR A 352 -13.83 10.96 2.78
N LEU A 353 -13.10 10.62 1.73
CA LEU A 353 -13.57 10.86 0.36
C LEU A 353 -14.39 9.65 -0.10
N THR A 354 -15.68 9.64 0.27
CA THR A 354 -16.69 8.88 -0.46
C THR A 354 -16.67 9.33 -1.92
N MET A 355 -16.30 8.40 -2.79
CA MET A 355 -16.28 8.57 -4.24
C MET A 355 -17.72 8.48 -4.73
N ASP A 356 -18.39 9.62 -4.88
CA ASP A 356 -19.74 9.65 -5.46
C ASP A 356 -19.62 9.56 -6.98
N CYS A 357 -20.12 8.46 -7.53
CA CYS A 357 -20.01 8.12 -8.95
C CYS A 357 -21.39 8.10 -9.56
N ASP A 358 -21.86 9.26 -10.03
CA ASP A 358 -23.01 9.31 -10.91
C ASP A 358 -22.56 9.55 -12.35
N HIS A 359 -23.05 8.70 -13.27
CA HIS A 359 -23.00 8.86 -14.73
C HIS A 359 -21.60 8.85 -15.40
N GLY A 360 -20.64 8.10 -14.86
CA GLY A 360 -19.48 7.65 -15.64
C GLY A 360 -18.35 8.65 -15.86
N TRP A 361 -18.35 9.79 -15.16
CA TRP A 361 -17.24 10.74 -15.16
C TRP A 361 -16.88 11.17 -13.74
N CYS A 362 -15.72 10.71 -13.25
CA CYS A 362 -15.17 11.17 -11.96
C CYS A 362 -14.44 12.50 -12.18
N THR A 363 -14.96 13.60 -11.64
CA THR A 363 -14.24 14.89 -11.58
C THR A 363 -13.90 15.25 -10.14
N TYR A 364 -12.63 15.55 -9.88
CA TYR A 364 -12.15 16.10 -8.62
C TYR A 364 -12.64 17.55 -8.50
N LYS A 365 -13.57 17.84 -7.58
CA LYS A 365 -13.80 19.22 -7.12
C LYS A 365 -12.73 19.58 -6.10
N GLY A 366 -11.72 20.32 -6.54
CA GLY A 366 -10.80 21.05 -5.68
C GLY A 366 -10.60 22.43 -6.28
N ASP A 367 -11.06 23.46 -5.57
CA ASP A 367 -10.94 24.86 -5.97
C ASP A 367 -9.49 25.24 -6.29
N ASN A 368 -9.35 26.07 -7.32
CA ASN A 368 -8.10 26.64 -7.86
C ASN A 368 -7.46 27.69 -6.93
N THR A 369 -7.28 27.38 -5.65
CA THR A 369 -6.41 28.15 -4.76
C THR A 369 -5.21 27.32 -4.38
N GLN A 370 -4.06 27.76 -4.89
CA GLN A 370 -2.72 27.24 -4.69
C GLN A 370 -2.30 27.40 -3.22
N ILE A 371 -2.82 26.53 -2.35
CA ILE A 371 -2.34 26.31 -0.99
C ILE A 371 -2.04 24.83 -0.91
N TYR A 372 -0.75 24.47 -0.87
CA TYR A 372 -0.34 23.10 -0.59
C TYR A 372 -1.01 22.71 0.74
N PRO A 373 -1.97 21.77 0.78
CA PRO A 373 -2.50 21.31 2.05
C PRO A 373 -1.30 20.79 2.82
N GLU A 374 -1.01 21.43 3.95
CA GLU A 374 0.13 21.09 4.79
C GLU A 374 0.08 19.58 5.00
N PHE A 375 1.09 18.89 4.48
CA PHE A 375 1.22 17.46 4.70
C PHE A 375 1.42 17.30 6.20
N GLU A 376 0.39 16.93 6.96
CA GLU A 376 0.44 16.87 8.43
C GLU A 376 1.62 16.04 8.96
N ARG A 377 2.17 15.15 8.12
CA ARG A 377 3.33 14.31 8.42
C ARG A 377 4.65 14.78 7.83
N LEU A 378 4.66 15.73 6.89
CA LEU A 378 5.88 16.16 6.19
C LEU A 378 6.09 17.66 6.40
N TYR A 379 7.21 17.99 7.02
CA TYR A 379 7.73 19.35 7.06
C TYR A 379 8.98 19.45 6.19
N VAL A 380 8.97 20.36 5.21
CA VAL A 380 10.11 20.64 4.33
C VAL A 380 10.55 22.08 4.55
N TYR A 381 11.84 22.27 4.78
CA TYR A 381 12.43 23.57 5.06
C TYR A 381 13.59 23.84 4.12
N ASP A 382 13.56 25.01 3.48
CA ASP A 382 14.67 25.48 2.64
C ASP A 382 15.79 26.06 3.52
N ILE A 383 16.96 25.44 3.49
CA ILE A 383 18.14 25.87 4.25
C ILE A 383 18.77 27.12 3.60
N GLY A 384 18.27 27.54 2.43
CA GLY A 384 18.62 28.78 1.76
C GLY A 384 20.04 28.77 1.24
N LEU A 385 20.97 29.29 2.04
CA LEU A 385 22.37 29.56 1.67
C LEU A 385 23.13 28.33 1.14
N CYS A 386 22.72 27.14 1.57
CA CYS A 386 23.36 25.90 1.15
C CYS A 386 22.75 25.31 -0.13
N LYS A 387 21.59 25.78 -0.62
CA LYS A 387 20.82 25.18 -1.74
C LYS A 387 20.36 23.74 -1.49
N TYR A 388 20.03 23.43 -0.24
CA TYR A 388 19.45 22.15 0.16
C TYR A 388 18.16 22.39 0.93
N ARG A 389 17.28 21.38 0.91
CA ARG A 389 16.09 21.30 1.74
C ARG A 389 16.30 20.25 2.81
N ALA A 390 15.98 20.60 4.05
CA ALA A 390 15.76 19.63 5.11
C ALA A 390 14.33 19.13 5.03
N HIS A 391 14.12 17.83 5.18
CA HIS A 391 12.79 17.26 5.36
C HIS A 391 12.71 16.51 6.68
N PHE A 392 11.51 16.54 7.26
CA PHE A 392 11.15 15.88 8.51
C PHE A 392 9.83 15.16 8.28
N PHE A 393 9.79 13.87 8.59
CA PHE A 393 8.63 13.03 8.35
C PHE A 393 8.29 12.20 9.56
N GLY A 394 7.00 12.17 9.94
CA GLY A 394 6.50 11.32 11.03
C GLY A 394 5.03 11.52 11.34
#